data_AF-A0A7X2TEE5-F1
#
_entry.id   AF-A0A7X2TEE5-F1
#
_cell.length_a   1.000
_cell.length_b   1.000
_cell.length_c   1.000
_cell.angle_alpha   90.00
_cell.angle_beta   90.00
_cell.angle_gamma   90.00
#
_symmetry.space_group_name_H-M   'P 1'
#
loop_
_entity.id
_entity.type
_entity.pdbx_description
1 polymer ?
#
loop_
_entity_poly.entity_id
_entity_poly.type
_entity_poly.pdbx_seq_one_letter_code
_entity_poly.pdbx_strand_id
1 'polypeptide(L)'
;MGTFSFEPCEDGIRLTAWSGPETELEIPETIDGKKVRVLGTMMFFEKGSHLTRLWLPDSIRIIEADALEGCADLEDLILNEGLISLGREFAGMCSLKEVRIPASVSMIDEVSSLDFRLQFEPGGSYWTDGFGIYHKTAEGIVFAGIQPGDERITYAIQEGTVKTERRALDRRNNLQSLNLPATLKEIAPGSLFATGDGFAKRRGIRDFSIAAGNSFFAVQDSMLYQKNEAGKTLLAYTGEEKEITLDDSFEAIERLSFFRAPVHQVIFPEARIRIAENAFLDCELEEAVFPGFHILFPKHHEMLRQELLACFGRNGTLFDWNRYDRAMKVSFLSAERVRLLSARLRWPEGLSETFRASFFQLLSEKLEEACALADEADDSDSILRLAECGLITRENLDDCLQHMISGNPGPSAALLAWSASHLPSDSDDFSL
;
A
#
# COMPACT_ATOMS: atom_id res chain seq x y z
N MET A 1 -21.91 19.40 37.32
CA MET A 1 -20.73 18.56 37.47
C MET A 1 -20.93 17.34 36.63
N GLY A 2 -20.13 17.21 35.58
CA GLY A 2 -20.05 16.01 34.78
C GLY A 2 -19.74 14.78 35.61
N THR A 3 -20.11 13.62 35.08
CA THR A 3 -19.91 12.33 35.72
C THR A 3 -18.92 11.51 34.91
N PHE A 4 -18.05 10.78 35.62
CA PHE A 4 -17.10 9.86 35.02
C PHE A 4 -17.56 8.41 35.23
N SER A 5 -17.41 7.59 34.20
CA SER A 5 -17.34 6.13 34.33
C SER A 5 -15.88 5.72 34.36
N PHE A 6 -15.57 4.72 35.17
CA PHE A 6 -14.19 4.28 35.38
C PHE A 6 -14.12 2.81 35.79
N GLU A 7 -12.94 2.23 35.59
CA GLU A 7 -12.62 0.86 36.00
C GLU A 7 -11.26 0.80 36.70
N PRO A 8 -11.00 -0.23 37.53
CA PRO A 8 -9.68 -0.43 38.14
C PRO A 8 -8.60 -0.68 37.09
N CYS A 9 -7.41 -0.14 37.30
CA CYS A 9 -6.19 -0.47 36.56
C CYS A 9 -5.04 -0.79 37.53
N GLU A 10 -3.88 -1.21 37.02
CA GLU A 10 -2.74 -1.71 37.81
C GLU A 10 -2.39 -0.80 39.01
N ASP A 11 -2.39 0.52 38.81
CA ASP A 11 -1.98 1.50 39.82
C ASP A 11 -3.04 2.60 40.13
N GLY A 12 -4.32 2.30 39.91
CA GLY A 12 -5.41 3.24 40.21
C GLY A 12 -6.67 2.99 39.41
N ILE A 13 -7.20 4.02 38.77
CA ILE A 13 -8.37 3.91 37.90
C ILE A 13 -8.13 4.46 36.49
N ARG A 14 -8.79 3.83 35.53
CA ARG A 14 -8.91 4.22 34.12
C ARG A 14 -10.28 4.83 33.90
N LEU A 15 -10.33 6.06 33.40
CA LEU A 15 -11.59 6.71 33.01
C LEU A 15 -12.04 6.17 31.67
N THR A 16 -13.29 5.72 31.58
CA THR A 16 -13.83 5.04 30.39
C THR A 16 -14.91 5.84 29.67
N ALA A 17 -15.54 6.79 30.37
CA ALA A 17 -16.47 7.73 29.78
C ALA A 17 -16.58 9.00 30.64
N TRP A 18 -16.90 10.11 30.01
CA TRP A 18 -17.31 11.35 30.66
C TRP A 18 -18.61 11.88 30.05
N SER A 19 -19.45 12.50 30.88
CA SER A 19 -20.63 13.23 30.43
C SER A 19 -20.86 14.42 31.33
N GLY A 20 -20.79 15.64 30.80
CA GLY A 20 -21.03 16.85 31.57
C GLY A 20 -21.35 18.06 30.69
N PRO A 21 -22.02 19.08 31.25
CA PRO A 21 -22.30 20.33 30.54
C PRO A 21 -21.13 21.32 30.56
N GLU A 22 -20.04 21.01 31.27
CA GLU A 22 -18.90 21.91 31.40
C GLU A 22 -18.20 22.10 30.05
N THR A 23 -17.77 23.33 29.76
CA THR A 23 -16.91 23.65 28.61
C THR A 23 -15.43 23.60 28.99
N GLU A 24 -15.12 23.74 30.27
CA GLU A 24 -13.77 23.67 30.83
C GLU A 24 -13.73 22.56 31.88
N LEU A 25 -12.82 21.60 31.74
CA LEU A 25 -12.78 20.40 32.58
C LEU A 25 -11.40 20.16 33.20
N GLU A 26 -11.36 20.07 34.52
CA GLU A 26 -10.21 19.55 35.26
C GLU A 26 -10.46 18.08 35.61
N ILE A 27 -9.59 17.18 35.16
CA ILE A 27 -9.68 15.77 35.52
C ILE A 27 -9.32 15.64 37.01
N PRO A 28 -10.12 14.94 37.83
CA PRO A 28 -9.83 14.83 39.26
C PRO A 28 -8.57 14.00 39.51
N GLU A 29 -7.75 14.38 40.50
CA GLU A 29 -6.56 13.59 40.86
C GLU A 29 -6.94 12.19 41.37
N THR A 30 -8.08 12.09 42.07
CA THR A 30 -8.62 10.86 42.65
C THR A 30 -10.13 10.75 42.51
N ILE A 31 -10.65 9.53 42.36
CA ILE A 31 -12.07 9.19 42.56
C ILE A 31 -12.16 8.05 43.57
N ASP A 32 -13.03 8.18 44.57
CA ASP A 32 -13.18 7.24 45.69
C ASP A 32 -11.85 6.90 46.40
N GLY A 33 -10.97 7.91 46.54
CA GLY A 33 -9.65 7.77 47.16
C GLY A 33 -8.61 7.03 46.30
N LYS A 34 -8.95 6.61 45.08
CA LYS A 34 -8.03 5.99 44.13
C LYS A 34 -7.53 7.00 43.11
N LYS A 35 -6.23 6.97 42.80
CA LYS A 35 -5.61 7.86 41.80
C LYS A 35 -6.17 7.58 40.40
N VAL A 36 -6.52 8.65 39.69
CA VAL A 36 -6.78 8.56 38.25
C VAL A 36 -5.45 8.41 37.53
N ARG A 37 -5.31 7.37 36.69
CA ARG A 37 -4.05 7.06 36.00
C ARG A 37 -4.15 7.14 34.50
N VAL A 38 -5.31 6.81 33.95
CA VAL A 38 -5.48 6.61 32.51
C VAL A 38 -6.71 7.34 32.02
N LEU A 39 -6.56 8.11 30.94
CA LEU A 39 -7.68 8.51 30.10
C LEU A 39 -7.91 7.43 29.05
N GLY A 40 -9.02 6.72 29.17
CA GLY A 40 -9.32 5.57 28.35
C GLY A 40 -9.76 5.96 26.94
N THR A 41 -9.58 5.02 26.01
CA THR A 41 -10.03 5.14 24.62
C THR A 41 -11.46 5.66 24.50
N MET A 42 -11.64 6.67 23.66
CA MET A 42 -12.92 7.30 23.32
C MET A 42 -13.75 7.79 24.51
N MET A 43 -13.12 8.12 25.66
CA MET A 43 -13.88 8.49 26.86
C MET A 43 -14.73 9.76 26.72
N PHE A 44 -14.42 10.63 25.76
CA PHE A 44 -15.20 11.84 25.45
C PHE A 44 -16.18 11.70 24.28
N PHE A 45 -16.29 10.51 23.67
CA PHE A 45 -17.08 10.31 22.47
C PHE A 45 -18.55 10.79 22.63
N GLU A 46 -19.02 11.57 21.66
CA GLU A 46 -20.33 12.27 21.62
C GLU A 46 -20.63 13.28 22.74
N LYS A 47 -19.84 13.29 23.82
CA LYS A 47 -20.15 14.08 25.02
C LYS A 47 -19.18 15.21 25.27
N GLY A 48 -18.00 15.20 24.65
CA GLY A 48 -16.95 16.21 24.82
C GLY A 48 -16.82 17.22 23.69
N SER A 49 -17.71 17.24 22.69
CA SER A 49 -17.53 18.08 21.51
C SER A 49 -17.47 19.59 21.80
N HIS A 50 -18.09 20.03 22.89
CA HIS A 50 -18.15 21.41 23.35
C HIS A 50 -17.07 21.79 24.39
N LEU A 51 -16.17 20.88 24.73
CA LEU A 51 -15.06 21.18 25.63
C LEU A 51 -14.06 22.09 24.92
N THR A 52 -13.76 23.24 25.51
CA THR A 52 -12.79 24.21 25.00
C THR A 52 -11.43 24.10 25.69
N ARG A 53 -11.38 23.58 26.92
CA ARG A 53 -10.14 23.40 27.69
C ARG A 53 -10.17 22.17 28.60
N LEU A 54 -9.04 21.46 28.66
CA LEU A 54 -8.83 20.28 29.50
C LEU A 54 -7.51 20.37 30.28
N TRP A 55 -7.59 20.21 31.61
CA TRP A 55 -6.41 20.10 32.48
C TRP A 55 -6.26 18.67 33.02
N LEU A 56 -5.04 18.14 32.93
CA LEU A 56 -4.70 16.84 33.50
C LEU A 56 -3.99 16.99 34.85
N PRO A 57 -4.36 16.22 35.87
CA PRO A 57 -3.66 16.21 37.15
C PRO A 57 -2.37 15.39 37.05
N ASP A 58 -1.42 15.64 37.95
CA ASP A 58 -0.12 14.96 38.04
C ASP A 58 -0.21 13.43 38.23
N SER A 59 -1.39 12.90 38.56
CA SER A 59 -1.63 11.48 38.75
C SER A 59 -1.72 10.70 37.42
N ILE A 60 -2.08 11.37 36.31
CA ILE A 60 -2.20 10.77 34.98
C ILE A 60 -0.84 10.29 34.47
N ARG A 61 -0.85 9.10 33.87
CA ARG A 61 0.32 8.42 33.30
C ARG A 61 0.13 8.06 31.84
N ILE A 62 -1.09 7.78 31.41
CA ILE A 62 -1.39 7.30 30.06
C ILE A 62 -2.62 8.04 29.52
N ILE A 63 -2.52 8.52 28.28
CA ILE A 63 -3.68 8.85 27.45
C ILE A 63 -3.72 7.79 26.35
N GLU A 64 -4.78 7.00 26.33
CA GLU A 64 -4.92 5.93 25.34
C GLU A 64 -5.30 6.46 23.96
N ALA A 65 -5.28 5.57 22.97
CA ALA A 65 -5.68 5.90 21.60
C ALA A 65 -7.10 6.48 21.59
N ASP A 66 -7.28 7.54 20.78
CA ASP A 66 -8.57 8.17 20.54
C ASP A 66 -9.27 8.73 21.82
N ALA A 67 -8.56 8.90 22.94
CA ALA A 67 -9.16 9.26 24.23
C ALA A 67 -9.92 10.60 24.19
N LEU A 68 -9.37 11.61 23.50
CA LEU A 68 -9.95 12.94 23.30
C LEU A 68 -10.52 13.12 21.89
N GLU A 69 -10.69 12.03 21.12
CA GLU A 69 -11.17 12.10 19.75
C GLU A 69 -12.54 12.79 19.68
N GLY A 70 -12.68 13.76 18.78
CA GLY A 70 -13.94 14.46 18.53
C GLY A 70 -14.32 15.50 19.58
N CYS A 71 -13.42 15.86 20.51
CA CYS A 71 -13.51 17.09 21.29
C CYS A 71 -13.29 18.30 20.35
N ALA A 72 -14.27 18.55 19.48
CA ALA A 72 -14.16 19.42 18.31
C ALA A 72 -13.80 20.86 18.67
N ASP A 73 -14.32 21.38 19.78
CA ASP A 73 -14.06 22.76 20.22
C ASP A 73 -12.82 22.88 21.12
N LEU A 74 -12.06 21.79 21.35
CA LEU A 74 -10.92 21.79 22.28
C LEU A 74 -9.76 22.58 21.68
N GLU A 75 -9.47 23.74 22.27
CA GLU A 75 -8.41 24.66 21.83
C GLU A 75 -7.18 24.63 22.74
N ASP A 76 -7.34 24.21 24.01
CA ASP A 76 -6.29 24.26 25.02
C ASP A 76 -6.23 22.96 25.83
N LEU A 77 -5.14 22.20 25.63
CA LEU A 77 -4.86 20.95 26.32
C LEU A 77 -3.55 21.08 27.10
N ILE A 78 -3.63 20.98 28.42
CA ILE A 78 -2.47 21.07 29.31
C ILE A 78 -2.15 19.68 29.84
N LEU A 79 -1.04 19.12 29.34
CA LEU A 79 -0.50 17.83 29.77
C LEU A 79 0.30 17.98 31.07
N ASN A 80 0.28 16.96 31.93
CA ASN A 80 0.93 16.98 33.23
C ASN A 80 2.36 16.42 33.21
N GLU A 81 3.19 16.89 34.12
CA GLU A 81 4.47 16.23 34.42
C GLU A 81 4.24 14.83 34.99
N GLY A 82 5.06 13.89 34.54
CA GLY A 82 4.92 12.46 34.85
C GLY A 82 4.02 11.68 33.88
N LEU A 83 3.40 12.31 32.88
CA LEU A 83 2.76 11.61 31.76
C LEU A 83 3.80 10.77 31.00
N ILE A 84 3.50 9.50 30.74
CA ILE A 84 4.45 8.53 30.17
C ILE A 84 4.16 8.27 28.69
N SER A 85 2.88 8.10 28.34
CA SER A 85 2.46 7.60 27.03
C SER A 85 1.25 8.34 26.47
N LEU A 86 1.31 8.58 25.16
CA LEU A 86 0.23 9.13 24.33
C LEU A 86 -0.10 8.12 23.22
N GLY A 87 -1.35 7.66 23.17
CA GLY A 87 -1.81 6.74 22.15
C GLY A 87 -2.01 7.40 20.78
N ARG A 88 -2.20 6.56 19.76
CA ARG A 88 -2.49 7.00 18.38
C ARG A 88 -3.73 7.90 18.39
N GLU A 89 -3.66 9.01 17.66
CA GLU A 89 -4.78 9.95 17.50
C GLU A 89 -5.43 10.37 18.84
N PHE A 90 -4.65 10.42 19.94
CA PHE A 90 -5.19 10.68 21.29
C PHE A 90 -6.04 11.97 21.39
N ALA A 91 -5.85 12.92 20.47
CA ALA A 91 -6.65 14.13 20.32
C ALA A 91 -7.01 14.41 18.84
N GLY A 92 -7.40 13.36 18.11
CA GLY A 92 -7.88 13.47 16.73
C GLY A 92 -9.18 14.30 16.64
N MET A 93 -9.35 15.03 15.52
CA MET A 93 -10.53 15.89 15.27
C MET A 93 -10.78 16.97 16.35
N CYS A 94 -9.74 17.43 17.04
CA CYS A 94 -9.82 18.61 17.93
C CYS A 94 -9.43 19.90 17.20
N SER A 95 -9.84 21.05 17.74
CA SER A 95 -9.41 22.39 17.26
C SER A 95 -8.04 22.84 17.81
N LEU A 96 -7.26 21.88 18.33
CA LEU A 96 -5.92 22.13 18.84
C LEU A 96 -5.02 22.64 17.72
N LYS A 97 -4.19 23.65 18.03
CA LYS A 97 -3.17 24.15 17.10
C LYS A 97 -1.79 23.63 17.45
N GLU A 98 -1.53 23.53 18.74
CA GLU A 98 -0.25 23.14 19.29
C GLU A 98 -0.43 22.53 20.68
N VAL A 99 0.30 21.46 20.98
CA VAL A 99 0.33 20.81 22.29
C VAL A 99 1.76 20.73 22.76
N ARG A 100 2.00 21.12 24.02
CA ARG A 100 3.29 20.96 24.68
C ARG A 100 3.39 19.58 25.31
N ILE A 101 4.41 18.84 24.91
CA ILE A 101 4.74 17.49 25.38
C ILE A 101 5.75 17.61 26.54
N PRO A 102 5.37 17.19 27.77
CA PRO A 102 6.25 17.17 28.94
C PRO A 102 7.48 16.29 28.74
N ALA A 103 8.57 16.60 29.46
CA ALA A 103 9.82 15.84 29.34
C ALA A 103 9.69 14.38 29.80
N SER A 104 8.68 14.06 30.62
CA SER A 104 8.40 12.70 31.09
C SER A 104 7.86 11.75 30.01
N VAL A 105 7.35 12.28 28.88
CA VAL A 105 6.76 11.44 27.83
C VAL A 105 7.87 10.66 27.11
N SER A 106 7.69 9.34 27.09
CA SER A 106 8.65 8.38 26.52
C SER A 106 8.09 7.60 25.33
N MET A 107 6.77 7.68 25.10
CA MET A 107 6.11 7.02 23.98
C MET A 107 4.98 7.89 23.42
N ILE A 108 4.98 8.10 22.10
CA ILE A 108 3.89 8.73 21.36
C ILE A 108 3.63 7.85 20.13
N ASP A 109 2.46 7.24 20.08
CA ASP A 109 2.11 6.35 18.97
C ASP A 109 1.68 7.16 17.74
N GLU A 110 2.32 6.90 16.59
CA GLU A 110 1.98 7.46 15.26
C GLU A 110 1.84 9.01 15.23
N VAL A 111 2.91 9.74 15.59
CA VAL A 111 2.91 11.23 15.62
C VAL A 111 2.42 11.90 14.32
N SER A 112 2.60 11.23 13.17
CA SER A 112 2.22 11.72 11.85
C SER A 112 0.71 11.79 11.63
N SER A 113 -0.08 11.10 12.46
CA SER A 113 -1.54 11.09 12.38
C SER A 113 -2.15 12.39 12.91
N LEU A 114 -1.44 13.07 13.81
CA LEU A 114 -1.95 14.25 14.52
C LEU A 114 -2.13 15.45 13.59
N ASP A 115 -3.21 16.21 13.83
CA ASP A 115 -3.57 17.39 13.04
C ASP A 115 -3.08 18.72 13.66
N PHE A 116 -2.41 18.67 14.82
CA PHE A 116 -1.85 19.81 15.55
C PHE A 116 -0.33 19.68 15.77
N ARG A 117 0.35 20.81 15.99
CA ARG A 117 1.81 20.83 16.20
C ARG A 117 2.19 20.32 17.59
N LEU A 118 3.35 19.68 17.69
CA LEU A 118 3.94 19.29 18.97
C LEU A 118 5.13 20.18 19.33
N GLN A 119 5.11 20.78 20.51
CA GLN A 119 6.29 21.33 21.16
C GLN A 119 6.81 20.33 22.18
N PHE A 120 8.12 20.19 22.30
CA PHE A 120 8.74 19.27 23.26
C PHE A 120 9.50 20.04 24.32
N GLU A 121 9.29 19.68 25.58
CA GLU A 121 10.06 20.27 26.67
C GLU A 121 11.52 19.77 26.68
N PRO A 122 12.48 20.62 27.09
CA PRO A 122 13.89 20.22 27.14
C PRO A 122 14.13 19.03 28.06
N GLY A 123 14.98 18.10 27.62
CA GLY A 123 15.37 16.92 28.41
C GLY A 123 14.48 15.69 28.24
N GLY A 124 13.41 15.79 27.44
CA GLY A 124 12.58 14.64 27.06
C GLY A 124 13.22 13.70 26.03
N SER A 125 12.53 12.59 25.75
CA SER A 125 12.98 11.58 24.77
C SER A 125 12.68 11.97 23.32
N TYR A 126 11.76 12.91 23.11
CA TYR A 126 11.33 13.43 21.82
C TYR A 126 11.81 14.87 21.63
N TRP A 127 12.05 15.25 20.38
CA TRP A 127 12.32 16.63 20.00
C TRP A 127 11.87 16.90 18.56
N THR A 128 11.92 18.17 18.17
CA THR A 128 11.67 18.60 16.79
C THR A 128 12.75 19.55 16.33
N ASP A 129 13.07 19.52 15.03
CA ASP A 129 13.89 20.54 14.36
C ASP A 129 13.04 21.74 13.85
N GLY A 130 11.77 21.80 14.27
CA GLY A 130 10.74 22.72 13.79
C GLY A 130 9.82 22.12 12.72
N PHE A 131 10.24 21.00 12.10
CA PHE A 131 9.53 20.31 11.03
C PHE A 131 9.40 18.81 11.28
N GLY A 132 10.52 18.10 11.35
CA GLY A 132 10.57 16.68 11.69
C GLY A 132 10.46 16.49 13.19
N ILE A 133 9.84 15.39 13.57
CA ILE A 133 9.71 14.89 14.93
C ILE A 133 10.62 13.67 15.06
N TYR A 134 11.40 13.66 16.12
CA TYR A 134 12.42 12.67 16.36
C TYR A 134 12.34 12.16 17.79
N HIS A 135 12.83 10.95 18.01
CA HIS A 135 13.11 10.44 19.34
C HIS A 135 14.38 9.60 19.36
N LYS A 136 14.92 9.36 20.55
CA LYS A 136 16.17 8.62 20.73
C LYS A 136 15.88 7.23 21.26
N THR A 137 16.50 6.24 20.63
CA THR A 137 16.51 4.85 21.08
C THR A 137 17.94 4.40 21.39
N ALA A 138 18.12 3.18 21.90
CA ALA A 138 19.44 2.58 22.09
C ALA A 138 20.23 2.45 20.77
N GLU A 139 19.53 2.35 19.63
CA GLU A 139 20.13 2.17 18.31
C GLU A 139 20.53 3.49 17.63
N GLY A 140 19.96 4.61 18.07
CA GLY A 140 20.21 5.93 17.49
C GLY A 140 18.97 6.80 17.44
N ILE A 141 19.04 7.85 16.61
CA ILE A 141 17.92 8.77 16.38
C ILE A 141 16.92 8.12 15.43
N VAL A 142 15.65 8.21 15.77
CA VAL A 142 14.53 7.71 14.97
C VAL A 142 13.72 8.89 14.47
N PHE A 143 13.40 8.89 13.20
CA PHE A 143 12.49 9.85 12.59
C PHE A 143 11.05 9.35 12.73
N ALA A 144 10.28 9.99 13.61
CA ALA A 144 8.90 9.61 13.95
C ALA A 144 7.88 10.19 12.97
N GLY A 145 8.13 11.40 12.46
CA GLY A 145 7.29 11.96 11.41
C GLY A 145 7.50 13.45 11.17
N ILE A 146 6.54 14.09 10.51
CA ILE A 146 6.57 15.52 10.20
C ILE A 146 5.36 16.20 10.82
N GLN A 147 5.59 17.37 11.41
CA GLN A 147 4.58 18.26 11.98
C GLN A 147 3.48 18.60 10.95
N PRO A 148 2.20 18.72 11.37
CA PRO A 148 1.13 19.17 10.50
C PRO A 148 1.20 20.68 10.20
N GLY A 149 0.47 21.08 9.16
CA GLY A 149 0.37 22.48 8.71
C GLY A 149 1.61 22.99 7.98
N ASP A 150 2.55 22.12 7.62
CA ASP A 150 3.73 22.49 6.85
C ASP A 150 3.49 22.36 5.33
N GLU A 151 3.92 23.37 4.57
CA GLU A 151 3.76 23.45 3.11
C GLU A 151 5.06 23.20 2.35
N ARG A 152 6.14 22.79 3.04
CA ARG A 152 7.41 22.51 2.37
C ARG A 152 7.30 21.37 1.37
N ILE A 153 7.98 21.59 0.25
CA ILE A 153 8.06 20.64 -0.86
C ILE A 153 9.26 19.70 -0.69
N THR A 154 10.32 20.14 -0.01
CA THR A 154 11.55 19.36 0.21
C THR A 154 11.93 19.33 1.68
N TYR A 155 12.29 18.14 2.18
CA TYR A 155 12.75 17.92 3.54
C TYR A 155 14.02 17.07 3.57
N ALA A 156 14.96 17.42 4.44
CA ALA A 156 16.15 16.63 4.70
C ALA A 156 16.04 16.04 6.10
N ILE A 157 16.03 14.71 6.19
CA ILE A 157 16.01 14.03 7.48
C ILE A 157 17.34 14.31 8.19
N GLN A 158 17.27 14.59 9.49
CA GLN A 158 18.40 14.98 10.33
C GLN A 158 19.53 13.93 10.28
N GLU A 159 20.77 14.39 10.10
CA GLU A 159 21.95 13.54 10.24
C GLU A 159 22.04 12.95 11.66
N GLY A 160 22.49 11.69 11.76
CA GLY A 160 22.41 10.89 12.98
C GLY A 160 21.16 10.02 13.08
N THR A 161 20.15 10.25 12.23
CA THR A 161 18.97 9.36 12.09
C THR A 161 19.40 8.01 11.54
N VAL A 162 19.01 6.94 12.22
CA VAL A 162 19.33 5.56 11.84
C VAL A 162 18.14 4.81 11.26
N LYS A 163 16.91 5.18 11.64
CA LYS A 163 15.68 4.54 11.16
C LYS A 163 14.48 5.49 11.12
N THR A 164 13.45 5.13 10.36
CA THR A 164 12.14 5.81 10.34
C THR A 164 11.07 4.95 11.00
N GLU A 165 10.07 5.59 11.62
CA GLU A 165 8.87 4.90 12.06
C GLU A 165 7.92 4.59 10.89
N ARG A 166 7.02 3.62 11.11
CA ARG A 166 5.95 3.35 10.16
C ARG A 166 5.07 4.59 10.04
N ARG A 167 4.62 4.91 8.82
CA ARG A 167 3.75 6.07 8.54
C ARG A 167 4.33 7.44 8.88
N ALA A 168 5.64 7.59 9.13
CA ALA A 168 6.26 8.87 9.44
C ALA A 168 5.90 10.03 8.46
N LEU A 169 5.55 9.70 7.21
CA LEU A 169 5.18 10.68 6.18
C LEU A 169 3.69 10.67 5.83
N ASP A 170 2.85 10.01 6.63
CA ASP A 170 1.42 9.94 6.39
C ASP A 170 0.76 11.32 6.47
N ARG A 171 -0.26 11.54 5.64
CA ARG A 171 -0.94 12.83 5.43
C ARG A 171 -0.04 14.00 4.98
N ARG A 172 1.25 13.78 4.70
CA ARG A 172 2.18 14.83 4.21
C ARG A 172 2.14 14.99 2.70
N ASN A 173 0.98 15.40 2.20
CA ASN A 173 0.65 15.41 0.77
C ASN A 173 1.42 16.47 -0.06
N ASN A 174 1.99 17.48 0.58
CA ASN A 174 2.74 18.55 -0.08
C ASN A 174 4.22 18.20 -0.31
N LEU A 175 4.75 17.25 0.45
CA LEU A 175 6.16 16.88 0.38
C LEU A 175 6.41 16.09 -0.90
N GLN A 176 7.28 16.60 -1.77
CA GLN A 176 7.63 15.99 -3.06
C GLN A 176 9.05 15.44 -3.06
N SER A 177 9.92 15.90 -2.17
CA SER A 177 11.31 15.46 -2.15
C SER A 177 11.83 15.21 -0.74
N LEU A 178 12.56 14.10 -0.58
CA LEU A 178 13.15 13.68 0.68
C LEU A 178 14.65 13.42 0.52
N ASN A 179 15.46 14.05 1.38
CA ASN A 179 16.90 13.81 1.44
C ASN A 179 17.20 12.87 2.61
N LEU A 180 17.76 11.70 2.30
CA LEU A 180 18.13 10.67 3.26
C LEU A 180 19.56 10.91 3.78
N PRO A 181 19.80 10.94 5.11
CA PRO A 181 21.11 11.22 5.70
C PRO A 181 22.07 10.05 5.55
N ALA A 182 23.37 10.29 5.78
CA ALA A 182 24.39 9.27 5.61
C ALA A 182 24.25 8.12 6.63
N THR A 183 23.75 8.44 7.82
CA THR A 183 23.53 7.48 8.92
C THR A 183 22.28 6.61 8.78
N LEU A 184 21.36 6.92 7.86
CA LEU A 184 20.10 6.18 7.76
C LEU A 184 20.36 4.75 7.28
N LYS A 185 19.82 3.77 8.00
CA LYS A 185 20.01 2.34 7.73
C LYS A 185 18.71 1.64 7.37
N GLU A 186 17.59 2.10 7.92
CA GLU A 186 16.29 1.44 7.79
C GLU A 186 15.19 2.45 7.50
N ILE A 187 14.32 2.11 6.56
CA ILE A 187 13.07 2.82 6.30
C ILE A 187 11.94 1.83 6.53
N ALA A 188 11.02 2.14 7.44
CA ALA A 188 9.89 1.26 7.71
C ALA A 188 9.07 1.02 6.42
N PRO A 189 8.68 -0.23 6.10
CA PRO A 189 7.94 -0.55 4.89
C PRO A 189 6.66 0.28 4.71
N GLY A 190 6.46 0.83 3.52
CA GLY A 190 5.32 1.68 3.18
C GLY A 190 5.25 3.02 3.93
N SER A 191 6.32 3.44 4.64
CA SER A 191 6.37 4.75 5.31
C SER A 191 6.57 5.93 4.35
N LEU A 192 6.94 5.67 3.10
CA LEU A 192 7.26 6.69 2.09
C LEU A 192 6.04 7.27 1.37
N PHE A 193 4.87 6.63 1.48
CA PHE A 193 3.67 7.01 0.76
C PHE A 193 2.49 7.21 1.71
N ALA A 194 1.77 8.31 1.53
CA ALA A 194 0.51 8.56 2.23
C ALA A 194 -0.61 7.79 1.53
N THR A 195 -1.21 6.80 2.22
CA THR A 195 -2.30 5.97 1.67
C THR A 195 -3.69 6.55 1.92
N GLY A 196 -3.80 7.63 2.71
CA GLY A 196 -5.08 8.20 3.15
C GLY A 196 -5.80 9.12 2.16
N ASP A 197 -5.16 9.59 1.09
CA ASP A 197 -5.77 10.51 0.11
C ASP A 197 -6.30 9.71 -1.10
N GLY A 198 -7.56 9.28 -1.02
CA GLY A 198 -8.21 8.40 -2.00
C GLY A 198 -8.52 9.02 -3.37
N PHE A 199 -8.26 10.32 -3.61
CA PHE A 199 -8.84 10.99 -4.77
C PHE A 199 -7.90 11.92 -5.56
N ALA A 200 -6.68 12.17 -5.10
CA ALA A 200 -5.73 13.00 -5.85
C ALA A 200 -4.63 12.16 -6.52
N LYS A 201 -4.59 12.18 -7.87
CA LYS A 201 -3.46 11.65 -8.65
C LYS A 201 -2.16 12.35 -8.21
N ARG A 202 -1.17 11.55 -7.77
CA ARG A 202 0.22 11.91 -7.42
C ARG A 202 0.43 13.05 -6.41
N ARG A 203 -0.20 13.00 -5.23
CA ARG A 203 0.33 13.70 -4.05
C ARG A 203 1.33 12.80 -3.32
N GLY A 204 2.42 13.37 -2.79
CA GLY A 204 3.49 12.63 -2.11
C GLY A 204 4.85 12.72 -2.79
N ILE A 205 5.83 11.96 -2.27
CA ILE A 205 7.23 12.03 -2.66
C ILE A 205 7.44 11.50 -4.08
N ARG A 206 8.16 12.29 -4.89
CA ARG A 206 8.55 12.00 -6.28
C ARG A 206 10.06 11.91 -6.44
N ASP A 207 10.81 12.58 -5.56
CA ASP A 207 12.26 12.64 -5.64
C ASP A 207 12.92 12.24 -4.34
N PHE A 208 13.94 11.39 -4.44
CA PHE A 208 14.79 11.01 -3.34
C PHE A 208 16.22 11.46 -3.64
N SER A 209 16.87 12.09 -2.65
CA SER A 209 18.32 12.29 -2.69
C SER A 209 18.96 11.62 -1.49
N ILE A 210 20.21 11.20 -1.65
CA ILE A 210 20.95 10.45 -0.64
C ILE A 210 22.23 11.19 -0.32
N ALA A 211 22.46 11.46 0.96
CA ALA A 211 23.67 12.10 1.41
C ALA A 211 24.91 11.26 1.08
N ALA A 212 26.01 11.94 0.75
CA ALA A 212 27.28 11.28 0.48
C ALA A 212 27.71 10.40 1.66
N GLY A 213 28.11 9.16 1.38
CA GLY A 213 28.53 8.20 2.39
C GLY A 213 27.43 7.28 2.92
N ASN A 214 26.16 7.45 2.53
CA ASN A 214 25.15 6.44 2.81
C ASN A 214 25.46 5.14 2.03
N SER A 215 25.75 4.06 2.75
CA SER A 215 26.05 2.75 2.16
C SER A 215 24.81 1.85 2.00
N PHE A 216 23.69 2.20 2.62
CA PHE A 216 22.50 1.36 2.73
C PHE A 216 21.46 1.62 1.65
N PHE A 217 21.38 2.84 1.12
CA PHE A 217 20.40 3.22 0.11
C PHE A 217 21.05 3.67 -1.19
N ALA A 218 20.33 3.55 -2.28
CA ALA A 218 20.67 4.15 -3.57
C ALA A 218 19.39 4.50 -4.33
N VAL A 219 19.50 5.49 -5.21
CA VAL A 219 18.45 5.85 -6.18
C VAL A 219 19.05 5.69 -7.57
N GLN A 220 18.40 4.90 -8.40
CA GLN A 220 18.78 4.73 -9.81
C GLN A 220 17.50 4.50 -10.62
N ASP A 221 17.37 5.14 -11.78
CA ASP A 221 16.22 4.96 -12.68
C ASP A 221 14.86 5.16 -11.97
N SER A 222 14.79 6.18 -11.12
CA SER A 222 13.65 6.50 -10.25
C SER A 222 13.25 5.40 -9.24
N MET A 223 14.11 4.40 -9.03
CA MET A 223 13.97 3.37 -8.01
C MET A 223 14.83 3.72 -6.80
N LEU A 224 14.19 4.00 -5.67
CA LEU A 224 14.84 3.97 -4.35
C LEU A 224 14.87 2.53 -3.87
N TYR A 225 16.08 2.03 -3.58
CA TYR A 225 16.27 0.69 -3.05
C TYR A 225 17.26 0.68 -1.88
N GLN A 226 17.07 -0.28 -0.98
CA GLN A 226 18.02 -0.64 0.06
C GLN A 226 18.99 -1.70 -0.48
N LYS A 227 20.26 -1.61 -0.11
CA LYS A 227 21.32 -2.56 -0.40
C LYS A 227 21.69 -3.29 0.89
N ASN A 228 21.73 -4.61 0.83
CA ASN A 228 22.28 -5.46 1.88
C ASN A 228 23.26 -6.47 1.24
N GLU A 229 23.83 -7.38 2.03
CA GLU A 229 24.72 -8.43 1.50
C GLU A 229 24.00 -9.44 0.59
N ALA A 230 22.67 -9.57 0.71
CA ALA A 230 21.85 -10.51 -0.04
C ALA A 230 21.39 -9.96 -1.41
N GLY A 231 21.29 -8.63 -1.56
CA GLY A 231 20.88 -7.98 -2.80
C GLY A 231 20.26 -6.59 -2.57
N LYS A 232 19.38 -6.21 -3.50
CA LYS A 232 18.59 -4.98 -3.49
C LYS A 232 17.15 -5.28 -3.08
N THR A 233 16.62 -4.44 -2.21
CA THR A 233 15.19 -4.38 -1.88
C THR A 233 14.61 -3.09 -2.41
N LEU A 234 13.69 -3.15 -3.38
CA LEU A 234 12.99 -1.98 -3.89
C LEU A 234 12.05 -1.44 -2.80
N LEU A 235 12.14 -0.13 -2.53
CA LEU A 235 11.33 0.54 -1.51
C LEU A 235 10.32 1.52 -2.11
N ALA A 236 10.67 2.15 -3.23
CA ALA A 236 9.82 3.10 -3.92
C ALA A 236 10.26 3.25 -5.37
N TYR A 237 9.29 3.34 -6.27
CA TYR A 237 9.45 3.76 -7.65
C TYR A 237 8.66 5.06 -7.87
N THR A 238 9.33 6.10 -8.35
CA THR A 238 8.74 7.43 -8.54
C THR A 238 8.73 7.91 -9.99
N GLY A 239 9.08 7.02 -10.93
CA GLY A 239 9.23 7.37 -12.35
C GLY A 239 7.90 7.47 -13.11
N GLU A 240 8.04 7.73 -14.41
CA GLU A 240 6.93 7.84 -15.38
C GLU A 240 6.97 6.74 -16.45
N GLU A 241 8.00 5.88 -16.41
CA GLU A 241 8.16 4.81 -17.39
C GLU A 241 7.04 3.78 -17.26
N LYS A 242 6.58 3.31 -18.43
CA LYS A 242 5.54 2.30 -18.56
C LYS A 242 6.08 0.89 -18.46
N GLU A 243 7.36 0.69 -18.72
CA GLU A 243 8.03 -0.60 -18.67
C GLU A 243 9.23 -0.51 -17.74
N ILE A 244 9.31 -1.47 -16.81
CA ILE A 244 10.38 -1.53 -15.80
C ILE A 244 11.01 -2.92 -15.84
N THR A 245 12.33 -2.96 -15.92
CA THR A 245 13.10 -4.21 -15.80
C THR A 245 13.86 -4.21 -14.48
N LEU A 246 13.69 -5.28 -13.70
CA LEU A 246 14.43 -5.52 -12.47
C LEU A 246 15.57 -6.50 -12.77
N ASP A 247 16.81 -6.08 -12.50
CA ASP A 247 18.00 -6.93 -12.67
C ASP A 247 18.08 -8.03 -11.57
N ASP A 248 18.95 -9.03 -11.79
CA ASP A 248 19.13 -10.17 -10.87
C ASP A 248 19.65 -9.80 -9.47
N SER A 249 20.06 -8.55 -9.25
CA SER A 249 20.42 -8.10 -7.90
C SER A 249 19.21 -7.73 -7.06
N PHE A 250 18.00 -7.60 -7.62
CA PHE A 250 16.78 -7.40 -6.84
C PHE A 250 16.27 -8.70 -6.24
N GLU A 251 16.24 -8.77 -4.91
CA GLU A 251 15.72 -9.93 -4.16
C GLU A 251 14.31 -9.70 -3.61
N ALA A 252 13.90 -8.44 -3.47
CA ALA A 252 12.62 -8.09 -2.86
C ALA A 252 12.02 -6.79 -3.37
N ILE A 253 10.68 -6.72 -3.34
CA ILE A 253 9.87 -5.53 -3.55
C ILE A 253 9.02 -5.29 -2.30
N GLU A 254 9.21 -4.16 -1.65
CA GLU A 254 8.50 -3.83 -0.41
C GLU A 254 7.10 -3.26 -0.62
N ARG A 255 6.36 -3.21 0.48
CA ARG A 255 4.99 -2.69 0.53
C ARG A 255 4.93 -1.29 -0.07
N LEU A 256 3.99 -1.06 -1.00
CA LEU A 256 3.76 0.20 -1.71
C LEU A 256 4.88 0.64 -2.67
N SER A 257 5.84 -0.22 -3.03
CA SER A 257 6.96 0.19 -3.90
C SER A 257 6.53 0.81 -5.23
N PHE A 258 5.47 0.29 -5.85
CA PHE A 258 4.89 0.82 -7.09
C PHE A 258 3.54 1.51 -6.85
N PHE A 259 3.29 2.03 -5.64
CA PHE A 259 2.02 2.64 -5.30
C PHE A 259 1.67 3.79 -6.26
N ARG A 260 0.55 3.67 -6.97
CA ARG A 260 0.09 4.63 -7.99
C ARG A 260 1.06 4.89 -9.14
N ALA A 261 1.99 3.98 -9.37
CA ALA A 261 2.91 4.06 -10.51
C ALA A 261 2.16 3.88 -11.84
N PRO A 262 2.53 4.61 -12.90
CA PRO A 262 1.92 4.49 -14.24
C PRO A 262 2.52 3.32 -15.04
N VAL A 263 3.10 2.35 -14.34
CA VAL A 263 3.80 1.22 -14.95
C VAL A 263 2.77 0.27 -15.51
N HIS A 264 2.93 -0.12 -16.77
CA HIS A 264 2.08 -1.10 -17.47
C HIS A 264 2.73 -2.48 -17.50
N GLN A 265 4.07 -2.56 -17.51
CA GLN A 265 4.78 -3.83 -17.49
C GLN A 265 5.96 -3.80 -16.52
N VAL A 266 6.12 -4.88 -15.75
CA VAL A 266 7.30 -5.14 -14.94
C VAL A 266 7.91 -6.49 -15.34
N ILE A 267 9.17 -6.45 -15.75
CA ILE A 267 9.99 -7.61 -16.08
C ILE A 267 10.82 -7.97 -14.84
N PHE A 268 10.58 -9.17 -14.32
CA PHE A 268 11.19 -9.69 -13.10
C PHE A 268 12.48 -10.47 -13.40
N PRO A 269 13.42 -10.53 -12.44
CA PRO A 269 14.69 -11.22 -12.60
C PRO A 269 14.55 -12.75 -12.73
N GLU A 270 15.63 -13.40 -13.18
CA GLU A 270 15.75 -14.87 -13.18
C GLU A 270 15.82 -15.40 -11.74
N ALA A 271 16.46 -14.65 -10.85
CA ALA A 271 16.51 -14.94 -9.43
C ALA A 271 15.12 -14.86 -8.77
N ARG A 272 14.88 -15.72 -7.77
CA ARG A 272 13.63 -15.73 -7.02
C ARG A 272 13.45 -14.43 -6.24
N ILE A 273 12.44 -13.66 -6.62
CA ILE A 273 12.06 -12.41 -5.94
C ILE A 273 10.97 -12.63 -4.88
N ARG A 274 11.04 -11.86 -3.79
CA ARG A 274 9.96 -11.74 -2.80
C ARG A 274 9.16 -10.45 -3.07
N ILE A 275 7.83 -10.54 -3.04
CA ILE A 275 6.97 -9.36 -3.25
C ILE A 275 6.11 -9.21 -2.00
N ALA A 276 6.12 -8.02 -1.39
CA ALA A 276 5.28 -7.73 -0.24
C ALA A 276 3.82 -7.46 -0.65
N GLU A 277 2.89 -7.67 0.28
CA GLU A 277 1.48 -7.30 0.09
C GLU A 277 1.36 -5.83 -0.33
N ASN A 278 0.46 -5.52 -1.26
CA ASN A 278 0.23 -4.15 -1.75
C ASN A 278 1.45 -3.47 -2.40
N ALA A 279 2.47 -4.21 -2.86
CA ALA A 279 3.57 -3.65 -3.63
C ALA A 279 3.10 -2.84 -4.86
N PHE A 280 2.00 -3.28 -5.48
CA PHE A 280 1.41 -2.73 -6.71
C PHE A 280 0.06 -2.03 -6.48
N LEU A 281 -0.23 -1.57 -5.26
CA LEU A 281 -1.52 -0.93 -4.95
C LEU A 281 -1.76 0.32 -5.80
N ASP A 282 -2.98 0.47 -6.32
CA ASP A 282 -3.42 1.60 -7.16
C ASP A 282 -2.56 1.86 -8.41
N CYS A 283 -1.71 0.91 -8.84
CA CYS A 283 -0.90 1.08 -10.04
C CYS A 283 -1.65 0.67 -11.32
N GLU A 284 -1.04 0.98 -12.47
CA GLU A 284 -1.58 0.69 -13.81
C GLU A 284 -1.05 -0.61 -14.42
N LEU A 285 -0.46 -1.51 -13.61
CA LEU A 285 0.19 -2.72 -14.12
C LEU A 285 -0.79 -3.57 -14.92
N GLU A 286 -0.43 -3.86 -16.17
CA GLU A 286 -1.17 -4.70 -17.12
C GLU A 286 -0.51 -6.07 -17.31
N GLU A 287 0.78 -6.18 -17.02
CA GLU A 287 1.56 -7.41 -17.21
C GLU A 287 2.77 -7.49 -16.25
N ALA A 288 2.89 -8.62 -15.55
CA ALA A 288 4.09 -9.01 -14.82
C ALA A 288 4.77 -10.16 -15.56
N VAL A 289 5.97 -9.94 -16.07
CA VAL A 289 6.75 -10.92 -16.84
C VAL A 289 7.75 -11.59 -15.91
N PHE A 290 7.53 -12.87 -15.62
CA PHE A 290 8.47 -13.71 -14.87
C PHE A 290 9.20 -14.65 -15.84
N PRO A 291 10.36 -15.20 -15.45
CA PRO A 291 10.98 -16.28 -16.18
C PRO A 291 10.03 -17.47 -16.35
N GLY A 292 9.66 -17.74 -17.61
CA GLY A 292 8.80 -18.86 -18.00
C GLY A 292 7.29 -18.62 -17.92
N PHE A 293 6.81 -17.57 -17.23
CA PHE A 293 5.37 -17.32 -17.12
C PHE A 293 5.03 -15.84 -16.95
N HIS A 294 3.82 -15.46 -17.35
CA HIS A 294 3.35 -14.08 -17.25
C HIS A 294 2.06 -14.03 -16.44
N ILE A 295 1.85 -12.93 -15.72
CA ILE A 295 0.59 -12.63 -15.06
C ILE A 295 0.01 -11.38 -15.72
N LEU A 296 -1.18 -11.49 -16.30
CA LEU A 296 -1.85 -10.38 -16.96
C LEU A 296 -2.88 -9.72 -16.04
N PHE A 297 -3.11 -8.43 -16.24
CA PHE A 297 -4.09 -7.66 -15.50
C PHE A 297 -5.00 -6.86 -16.46
N PRO A 298 -6.24 -6.55 -16.06
CA PRO A 298 -7.17 -5.72 -16.83
C PRO A 298 -6.59 -4.35 -17.18
N LYS A 299 -6.73 -3.95 -18.45
CA LYS A 299 -6.33 -2.62 -18.94
C LYS A 299 -7.38 -1.57 -18.57
N HIS A 300 -8.65 -1.92 -18.71
CA HIS A 300 -9.76 -0.95 -18.63
C HIS A 300 -10.66 -1.15 -17.42
N HIS A 301 -10.58 -2.29 -16.74
CA HIS A 301 -11.38 -2.57 -15.54
C HIS A 301 -10.61 -2.31 -14.24
N GLU A 302 -10.56 -1.06 -13.79
CA GLU A 302 -9.78 -0.61 -12.63
C GLU A 302 -10.07 -1.41 -11.34
N MET A 303 -11.35 -1.59 -10.97
CA MET A 303 -11.72 -2.30 -9.75
C MET A 303 -11.22 -3.76 -9.74
N LEU A 304 -11.37 -4.46 -10.87
CA LEU A 304 -10.87 -5.83 -11.03
C LEU A 304 -9.34 -5.83 -11.05
N ARG A 305 -8.69 -4.88 -11.72
CA ARG A 305 -7.22 -4.76 -11.69
C ARG A 305 -6.73 -4.66 -10.25
N GLN A 306 -7.31 -3.78 -9.44
CA GLN A 306 -6.89 -3.65 -8.03
C GLN A 306 -7.15 -4.91 -7.21
N GLU A 307 -8.27 -5.61 -7.44
CA GLU A 307 -8.52 -6.91 -6.80
C GLU A 307 -7.46 -7.96 -7.15
N LEU A 308 -7.04 -8.01 -8.42
CA LEU A 308 -6.04 -8.96 -8.91
C LEU A 308 -4.62 -8.59 -8.46
N LEU A 309 -4.26 -7.29 -8.46
CA LEU A 309 -2.96 -6.81 -7.96
C LEU A 309 -2.78 -7.10 -6.47
N ALA A 310 -3.86 -7.12 -5.68
CA ALA A 310 -3.85 -7.52 -4.28
C ALA A 310 -3.55 -9.01 -4.05
N CYS A 311 -3.37 -9.82 -5.10
CA CYS A 311 -2.93 -11.20 -4.99
C CYS A 311 -1.41 -11.33 -4.77
N PHE A 312 -0.61 -10.29 -5.09
CA PHE A 312 0.82 -10.29 -4.81
C PHE A 312 1.13 -10.32 -3.31
N GLY A 313 2.12 -11.13 -2.90
CA GLY A 313 2.70 -11.10 -1.56
C GLY A 313 1.82 -11.64 -0.43
N ARG A 314 0.58 -12.03 -0.73
CA ARG A 314 -0.43 -12.34 0.28
C ARG A 314 -0.07 -13.57 1.09
N ASN A 315 -0.12 -13.46 2.42
CA ASN A 315 0.32 -14.52 3.33
C ASN A 315 1.78 -14.97 3.09
N GLY A 316 2.63 -14.10 2.52
CA GLY A 316 4.03 -14.39 2.21
C GLY A 316 4.27 -15.28 0.99
N THR A 317 3.24 -15.57 0.18
CA THR A 317 3.42 -16.23 -1.13
C THR A 317 3.83 -15.21 -2.19
N LEU A 318 4.37 -15.66 -3.33
CA LEU A 318 4.60 -14.78 -4.48
C LEU A 318 3.27 -14.20 -4.98
N PHE A 319 2.25 -15.06 -5.13
CA PHE A 319 0.96 -14.73 -5.71
C PHE A 319 -0.15 -15.67 -5.21
N ASP A 320 -1.32 -15.13 -4.86
CA ASP A 320 -2.53 -15.88 -4.46
C ASP A 320 -3.36 -16.31 -5.68
N TRP A 321 -2.95 -17.41 -6.32
CA TRP A 321 -3.59 -17.96 -7.53
C TRP A 321 -5.08 -18.30 -7.33
N ASN A 322 -5.45 -18.83 -6.17
CA ASN A 322 -6.83 -19.22 -5.89
C ASN A 322 -7.78 -18.01 -5.87
N ARG A 323 -7.33 -16.87 -5.34
CA ARG A 323 -8.10 -15.62 -5.40
C ARG A 323 -8.16 -15.08 -6.83
N TYR A 324 -7.01 -15.05 -7.50
CA TYR A 324 -6.90 -14.59 -8.88
C TYR A 324 -7.87 -15.36 -9.81
N ASP A 325 -7.83 -16.69 -9.76
CA ASP A 325 -8.70 -17.56 -10.57
C ASP A 325 -10.18 -17.41 -10.21
N ARG A 326 -10.51 -17.21 -8.92
CA ARG A 326 -11.90 -16.95 -8.49
C ARG A 326 -12.45 -15.64 -9.04
N ALA A 327 -11.66 -14.57 -9.01
CA ALA A 327 -12.04 -13.25 -9.53
C ALA A 327 -12.13 -13.23 -11.07
N MET A 328 -11.45 -14.18 -11.74
CA MET A 328 -11.56 -14.35 -13.18
C MET A 328 -12.80 -15.12 -13.66
N LYS A 329 -13.50 -15.82 -12.78
CA LYS A 329 -14.66 -16.63 -13.16
C LYS A 329 -15.83 -15.76 -13.62
N VAL A 330 -16.26 -15.96 -14.86
CA VAL A 330 -17.36 -15.23 -15.51
C VAL A 330 -18.23 -16.17 -16.34
N SER A 331 -19.43 -15.72 -16.73
CA SER A 331 -20.35 -16.43 -17.63
C SER A 331 -20.42 -15.85 -19.05
N PHE A 332 -19.79 -14.70 -19.28
CA PHE A 332 -19.75 -14.01 -20.58
C PHE A 332 -18.31 -13.60 -20.92
N LEU A 333 -18.01 -13.51 -22.21
CA LEU A 333 -16.71 -13.09 -22.69
C LEU A 333 -16.70 -11.59 -23.03
N SER A 334 -15.52 -11.01 -22.92
CA SER A 334 -15.13 -9.73 -23.48
C SER A 334 -13.70 -9.89 -24.00
N ALA A 335 -13.23 -9.00 -24.87
CA ALA A 335 -11.85 -9.05 -25.36
C ALA A 335 -10.83 -9.13 -24.21
N GLU A 336 -11.05 -8.34 -23.14
CA GLU A 336 -10.21 -8.37 -21.94
C GLU A 336 -10.25 -9.73 -21.21
N ARG A 337 -11.43 -10.36 -21.11
CA ARG A 337 -11.54 -11.70 -20.51
C ARG A 337 -10.89 -12.77 -21.37
N VAL A 338 -10.99 -12.69 -22.70
CA VAL A 338 -10.28 -13.60 -23.62
C VAL A 338 -8.78 -13.47 -23.43
N ARG A 339 -8.24 -12.25 -23.34
CA ARG A 339 -6.83 -12.00 -23.04
C ARG A 339 -6.37 -12.63 -21.73
N LEU A 340 -7.11 -12.39 -20.64
CA LEU A 340 -6.75 -12.92 -19.32
C LEU A 340 -6.86 -14.45 -19.24
N LEU A 341 -7.94 -15.04 -19.77
CA LEU A 341 -8.18 -16.48 -19.69
C LEU A 341 -7.24 -17.27 -20.62
N SER A 342 -6.99 -16.79 -21.84
CA SER A 342 -6.05 -17.44 -22.76
C SER A 342 -4.62 -17.42 -22.20
N ALA A 343 -4.17 -16.31 -21.62
CA ALA A 343 -2.91 -16.22 -20.89
C ALA A 343 -2.88 -17.18 -19.70
N ARG A 344 -3.97 -17.28 -18.95
CA ARG A 344 -4.03 -18.17 -17.79
C ARG A 344 -3.92 -19.65 -18.15
N LEU A 345 -4.47 -20.06 -19.30
CA LEU A 345 -4.35 -21.43 -19.78
C LEU A 345 -2.94 -21.73 -20.34
N ARG A 346 -2.30 -20.75 -20.98
CA ARG A 346 -0.92 -20.86 -21.48
C ARG A 346 0.10 -20.98 -20.35
N TRP A 347 -0.10 -20.21 -19.29
CA TRP A 347 0.78 -20.14 -18.12
C TRP A 347 0.01 -20.64 -16.89
N PRO A 348 -0.05 -21.97 -16.68
CA PRO A 348 -0.92 -22.60 -15.69
C PRO A 348 -0.30 -22.68 -14.29
N GLU A 349 0.69 -21.84 -13.95
CA GLU A 349 1.35 -21.82 -12.66
C GLU A 349 0.32 -21.68 -11.53
N GLY A 350 0.23 -22.67 -10.64
CA GLY A 350 -0.73 -22.69 -9.55
C GLY A 350 -2.21 -22.83 -9.96
N LEU A 351 -2.52 -23.10 -11.24
CA LEU A 351 -3.89 -23.27 -11.74
C LEU A 351 -4.43 -24.64 -11.34
N SER A 352 -5.53 -24.69 -10.58
CA SER A 352 -6.15 -25.96 -10.22
C SER A 352 -6.86 -26.60 -11.42
N GLU A 353 -6.95 -27.94 -11.44
CA GLU A 353 -7.66 -28.67 -12.49
C GLU A 353 -9.12 -28.22 -12.63
N THR A 354 -9.79 -27.91 -11.52
CA THR A 354 -11.18 -27.41 -11.51
C THR A 354 -11.30 -26.07 -12.24
N PHE A 355 -10.39 -25.12 -11.97
CA PHE A 355 -10.41 -23.82 -12.67
C PHE A 355 -9.98 -23.97 -14.12
N ARG A 356 -8.95 -24.78 -14.39
CA ARG A 356 -8.50 -25.09 -15.76
C ARG A 356 -9.63 -25.64 -16.62
N ALA A 357 -10.33 -26.66 -16.13
CA ALA A 357 -11.46 -27.26 -16.83
C ALA A 357 -12.58 -26.23 -17.06
N SER A 358 -12.89 -25.41 -16.05
CA SER A 358 -13.92 -24.37 -16.17
C SER A 358 -13.56 -23.28 -17.19
N PHE A 359 -12.31 -22.81 -17.22
CA PHE A 359 -11.87 -21.78 -18.17
C PHE A 359 -11.76 -22.33 -19.59
N PHE A 360 -11.21 -23.54 -19.74
CA PHE A 360 -11.13 -24.23 -21.02
C PHE A 360 -12.54 -24.45 -21.58
N GLN A 361 -13.47 -24.99 -20.79
CA GLN A 361 -14.85 -25.20 -21.20
C GLN A 361 -15.52 -23.90 -21.68
N LEU A 362 -15.40 -22.81 -20.92
CA LEU A 362 -15.98 -21.51 -21.31
C LEU A 362 -15.44 -21.02 -22.66
N LEU A 363 -14.13 -21.10 -22.86
CA LEU A 363 -13.50 -20.68 -24.12
C LEU A 363 -13.81 -21.63 -25.28
N SER A 364 -13.92 -22.94 -25.03
CA SER A 364 -14.30 -23.92 -26.07
C SER A 364 -15.75 -23.73 -26.53
N GLU A 365 -16.68 -23.55 -25.59
CA GLU A 365 -18.11 -23.36 -25.89
C GLU A 365 -18.38 -22.05 -26.64
N LYS A 366 -17.49 -21.07 -26.50
CA LYS A 366 -17.61 -19.72 -27.06
C LYS A 366 -16.41 -19.33 -27.93
N LEU A 367 -15.81 -20.31 -28.61
CA LEU A 367 -14.54 -20.09 -29.31
C LEU A 367 -14.67 -19.07 -30.44
N GLU A 368 -15.73 -19.14 -31.24
CA GLU A 368 -16.01 -18.18 -32.32
C GLU A 368 -16.17 -16.75 -31.76
N GLU A 369 -16.93 -16.58 -30.67
CA GLU A 369 -17.08 -15.31 -29.95
C GLU A 369 -15.72 -14.81 -29.43
N ALA A 370 -14.90 -15.71 -28.87
CA ALA A 370 -13.57 -15.37 -28.37
C ALA A 370 -12.63 -14.89 -29.48
N CYS A 371 -12.64 -15.56 -30.64
CA CYS A 371 -11.86 -15.20 -31.81
C CYS A 371 -12.31 -13.85 -32.39
N ALA A 372 -13.62 -13.62 -32.52
CA ALA A 372 -14.16 -12.35 -32.97
C ALA A 372 -13.79 -11.20 -32.03
N LEU A 373 -13.92 -11.39 -30.70
CA LEU A 373 -13.55 -10.39 -29.71
C LEU A 373 -12.05 -10.04 -29.73
N ALA A 374 -11.17 -11.04 -29.93
CA ALA A 374 -9.74 -10.79 -30.06
C ALA A 374 -9.40 -10.11 -31.38
N ASP A 375 -10.11 -10.43 -32.47
CA ASP A 375 -9.96 -9.78 -33.78
C ASP A 375 -10.38 -8.31 -33.75
N GLU A 376 -11.54 -8.01 -33.16
CA GLU A 376 -12.03 -6.65 -32.94
C GLU A 376 -11.06 -5.81 -32.08
N ALA A 377 -10.35 -6.45 -31.15
CA ALA A 377 -9.37 -5.81 -30.28
C ALA A 377 -7.94 -5.75 -30.86
N ASP A 378 -7.73 -6.25 -32.09
CA ASP A 378 -6.40 -6.39 -32.73
C ASP A 378 -5.39 -7.17 -31.86
N ASP A 379 -5.87 -8.17 -31.10
CA ASP A 379 -5.09 -8.94 -30.12
C ASP A 379 -4.65 -10.28 -30.72
N SER A 380 -3.62 -10.22 -31.55
CA SER A 380 -3.02 -11.41 -32.18
C SER A 380 -2.47 -12.39 -31.15
N ASP A 381 -1.95 -11.90 -30.02
CA ASP A 381 -1.38 -12.77 -28.99
C ASP A 381 -2.47 -13.64 -28.37
N SER A 382 -3.66 -13.10 -28.08
CA SER A 382 -4.76 -13.90 -27.53
C SER A 382 -5.18 -15.02 -28.48
N ILE A 383 -5.25 -14.76 -29.78
CA ILE A 383 -5.55 -15.79 -30.79
C ILE A 383 -4.49 -16.89 -30.77
N LEU A 384 -3.21 -16.51 -30.78
CA LEU A 384 -2.11 -17.48 -30.72
C LEU A 384 -2.15 -18.30 -29.43
N ARG A 385 -2.46 -17.67 -28.29
CA ARG A 385 -2.62 -18.39 -27.01
C ARG A 385 -3.78 -19.38 -27.04
N LEU A 386 -4.92 -19.02 -27.64
CA LEU A 386 -6.05 -19.96 -27.80
C LEU A 386 -5.62 -21.18 -28.64
N ALA A 387 -4.88 -20.95 -29.72
CA ALA A 387 -4.35 -22.01 -30.57
C ALA A 387 -3.32 -22.89 -29.83
N GLU A 388 -2.35 -22.29 -29.16
CA GLU A 388 -1.33 -22.98 -28.36
C GLU A 388 -1.94 -23.79 -27.20
N CYS A 389 -3.07 -23.35 -26.65
CA CYS A 389 -3.82 -24.10 -25.63
C CYS A 389 -4.61 -25.28 -26.19
N GLY A 390 -4.63 -25.48 -27.51
CA GLY A 390 -5.35 -26.56 -28.19
C GLY A 390 -6.86 -26.29 -28.33
N LEU A 391 -7.31 -25.04 -28.18
CA LEU A 391 -8.71 -24.68 -28.40
C LEU A 391 -9.03 -24.57 -29.90
N ILE A 392 -8.07 -24.08 -30.69
CA ILE A 392 -8.18 -24.02 -32.15
C ILE A 392 -7.51 -25.26 -32.74
N THR A 393 -8.30 -26.05 -33.47
CA THR A 393 -7.89 -27.27 -34.15
C THR A 393 -8.17 -27.14 -35.64
N ARG A 394 -7.77 -28.14 -36.44
CA ARG A 394 -8.10 -28.16 -37.87
C ARG A 394 -9.62 -28.15 -38.12
N GLU A 395 -10.39 -28.78 -37.25
CA GLU A 395 -11.84 -28.96 -37.40
C GLU A 395 -12.61 -27.65 -37.24
N ASN A 396 -12.13 -26.71 -36.42
CA ASN A 396 -12.82 -25.46 -36.10
C ASN A 396 -12.08 -24.20 -36.61
N LEU A 397 -10.95 -24.37 -37.31
CA LEU A 397 -10.14 -23.26 -37.83
C LEU A 397 -10.93 -22.37 -38.79
N ASP A 398 -11.64 -22.97 -39.74
CA ASP A 398 -12.39 -22.22 -40.76
C ASP A 398 -13.54 -21.44 -40.12
N ASP A 399 -14.22 -22.01 -39.12
CA ASP A 399 -15.28 -21.33 -38.36
C ASP A 399 -14.71 -20.16 -37.56
N CYS A 400 -13.54 -20.32 -36.92
CA CYS A 400 -12.86 -19.23 -36.24
C CYS A 400 -12.52 -18.08 -37.21
N LEU A 401 -11.91 -18.39 -38.36
CA LEU A 401 -11.52 -17.40 -39.36
C LEU A 401 -12.73 -16.67 -39.96
N GLN A 402 -13.86 -17.36 -40.17
CA GLN A 402 -15.09 -16.75 -40.67
C GLN A 402 -15.68 -15.70 -39.73
N HIS A 403 -15.42 -15.80 -38.42
CA HIS A 403 -15.90 -14.85 -37.43
C HIS A 403 -14.92 -13.69 -37.17
N MET A 404 -13.70 -13.76 -37.69
CA MET A 404 -12.67 -12.71 -37.60
C MET A 404 -12.80 -11.71 -38.77
N ILE A 405 -13.83 -10.88 -38.73
CA ILE A 405 -14.27 -10.01 -39.84
C ILE A 405 -14.05 -8.51 -39.58
N SER A 406 -13.25 -8.12 -38.58
CA SER A 406 -13.02 -6.71 -38.23
C SER A 406 -12.35 -5.89 -39.33
N GLY A 407 -11.75 -6.56 -40.32
CA GLY A 407 -10.95 -5.94 -41.37
C GLY A 407 -9.49 -5.68 -40.96
N ASN A 408 -9.12 -5.99 -39.72
CA ASN A 408 -7.73 -5.99 -39.26
C ASN A 408 -7.05 -7.28 -39.73
N PRO A 409 -5.98 -7.21 -40.54
CA PRO A 409 -5.33 -8.42 -41.02
C PRO A 409 -4.48 -9.11 -39.95
N GLY A 410 -4.18 -8.46 -38.82
CA GLY A 410 -3.22 -8.94 -37.82
C GLY A 410 -3.62 -10.29 -37.21
N PRO A 411 -4.74 -10.36 -36.47
CA PRO A 411 -5.12 -11.57 -35.74
C PRO A 411 -5.40 -12.76 -36.68
N SER A 412 -6.11 -12.53 -37.78
CA SER A 412 -6.44 -13.57 -38.76
C SER A 412 -5.20 -14.07 -39.52
N ALA A 413 -4.27 -13.18 -39.89
CA ALA A 413 -3.00 -13.59 -40.51
C ALA A 413 -2.10 -14.34 -39.52
N ALA A 414 -2.06 -13.94 -38.24
CA ALA A 414 -1.32 -14.64 -37.21
C ALA A 414 -1.84 -16.09 -37.04
N LEU A 415 -3.15 -16.28 -37.03
CA LEU A 415 -3.76 -17.61 -36.94
C LEU A 415 -3.46 -18.47 -38.18
N LEU A 416 -3.55 -17.90 -39.38
CA LEU A 416 -3.19 -18.59 -40.62
C LEU A 416 -1.72 -19.01 -40.65
N ALA A 417 -0.81 -18.13 -40.22
CA ALA A 417 0.61 -18.44 -40.14
C ALA A 417 0.91 -19.55 -39.11
N TRP A 418 0.26 -19.49 -37.95
CA TRP A 418 0.39 -20.51 -36.91
C TRP A 418 -0.15 -21.86 -37.39
N SER A 419 -1.35 -21.89 -37.97
CA SER A 419 -1.98 -23.13 -38.44
C SER A 419 -1.17 -23.82 -39.53
N ALA A 420 -0.60 -23.07 -40.47
CA ALA A 420 0.25 -23.62 -41.53
C ALA A 420 1.53 -24.32 -41.01
N SER A 421 1.97 -23.98 -39.79
CA SER A 421 3.18 -24.55 -39.17
C SER A 421 2.90 -25.60 -38.10
N HIS A 422 1.68 -25.67 -37.56
CA HIS A 422 1.36 -26.50 -36.40
C HIS A 422 0.20 -27.47 -36.59
N LEU A 423 -0.65 -27.28 -37.61
CA LEU A 423 -1.72 -28.21 -37.95
C LEU A 423 -1.29 -29.09 -39.14
N PRO A 424 -1.56 -30.40 -39.11
CA PRO A 424 -1.22 -31.31 -40.20
C PRO A 424 -1.91 -30.88 -41.50
N SER A 425 -1.21 -31.07 -42.63
CA SER A 425 -1.77 -30.75 -43.94
C SER A 425 -2.75 -31.84 -44.39
N ASP A 426 -3.75 -31.49 -45.20
CA ASP A 426 -4.66 -32.47 -45.82
C ASP A 426 -3.90 -33.47 -46.74
N SER A 427 -2.61 -33.24 -47.01
CA SER A 427 -1.71 -34.16 -47.72
C SER A 427 -0.98 -35.18 -46.86
N ASP A 428 -1.12 -35.14 -45.52
CA ASP A 428 -0.45 -36.06 -44.60
C ASP A 428 -1.30 -37.29 -44.22
N ASP A 429 -2.55 -37.39 -44.70
CA ASP A 429 -3.38 -38.59 -44.53
C ASP A 429 -3.06 -39.65 -45.60
N PHE A 430 -1.96 -40.37 -45.40
CA PHE A 430 -1.64 -41.59 -46.17
C PHE A 430 -2.24 -42.85 -45.52
N SER A 431 -3.49 -42.81 -45.06
CA SER A 431 -4.23 -44.01 -44.70
C SER A 431 -5.11 -44.50 -45.87
N LEU A 432 -4.52 -45.34 -46.73
CA LEU A 432 -5.23 -46.17 -47.72
C LEU A 432 -5.66 -47.50 -47.11
#